data_AF-A0A944GWS5-F1
#
_entry.id   AF-A0A944GWS5-F1
#
_cell.length_a   1.000
_cell.length_b   1.000
_cell.length_c   1.000
_cell.angle_alpha   90.00
_cell.angle_beta   90.00
_cell.angle_gamma   90.00
#
_symmetry.space_group_name_H-M   'P 1'
#
loop_
_entity.id
_entity.type
_entity.pdbx_description
1 polymer ?
#
loop_
_entity_poly.entity_id
_entity_poly.type
_entity_poly.pdbx_seq_one_letter_code
_entity_poly.pdbx_strand_id
1 'polypeptide(L)'
;MNEVFFWIIYYLLLMTIFVRAIYSVIKKKQIPLAMIAILIIISVPMVSLMNSIGRPLEMNEFEFLAREFKQGALWAIFTIAGYLYLLVWFILSLKK
;
A
#
# COMPACT_ATOMS: atom_id res chain seq x y z
N MET A 1 -19.79 -2.79 -6.16
CA MET A 1 -18.70 -2.23 -7.00
C MET A 1 -17.95 -3.44 -7.56
N ASN A 2 -17.85 -3.62 -8.86
CA ASN A 2 -17.22 -4.83 -9.42
C ASN A 2 -15.77 -4.92 -8.94
N GLU A 3 -15.31 -6.10 -8.53
CA GLU A 3 -13.96 -6.31 -7.98
C GLU A 3 -12.87 -5.76 -8.91
N VAL A 4 -13.08 -5.87 -10.22
CA VAL A 4 -12.19 -5.31 -11.25
C VAL A 4 -11.99 -3.80 -11.12
N PHE A 5 -13.05 -3.05 -10.86
CA PHE A 5 -12.97 -1.58 -10.76
C PHE A 5 -12.22 -1.15 -9.51
N PHE A 6 -12.40 -1.90 -8.42
CA PHE A 6 -11.63 -1.71 -7.20
C PHE A 6 -10.13 -1.84 -7.48
N TRP A 7 -9.71 -2.91 -8.16
CA TRP A 7 -8.31 -3.15 -8.51
C TRP A 7 -7.74 -2.05 -9.40
N ILE A 8 -8.50 -1.57 -10.39
CA ILE A 8 -8.06 -0.48 -11.27
C ILE A 8 -7.77 0.79 -10.46
N ILE A 9 -8.69 1.22 -9.58
CA ILE A 9 -8.47 2.40 -8.74
C ILE A 9 -7.27 2.21 -7.82
N TYR A 10 -7.17 1.03 -7.20
CA TYR A 10 -6.08 0.69 -6.29
C TYR A 10 -4.72 0.81 -6.97
N TYR A 11 -4.52 0.18 -8.14
CA TYR A 11 -3.25 0.25 -8.86
C TYR A 11 -2.97 1.65 -9.41
N LEU A 12 -3.98 2.40 -9.83
CA LEU A 12 -3.82 3.78 -10.29
C LEU A 12 -3.37 4.71 -9.17
N LEU A 13 -3.90 4.53 -7.95
CA LEU A 13 -3.47 5.25 -6.77
C LEU A 13 -2.01 4.92 -6.44
N LEU A 14 -1.63 3.64 -6.40
CA LEU A 14 -0.25 3.24 -6.15
C LEU A 14 0.73 3.80 -7.18
N MET A 15 0.37 3.76 -8.47
CA MET A 15 1.19 4.34 -9.54
C MET A 15 1.37 5.85 -9.37
N THR A 16 0.31 6.56 -8.97
CA THR A 16 0.39 8.01 -8.71
C THR A 16 1.35 8.32 -7.57
N ILE A 17 1.26 7.57 -6.46
CA ILE A 17 2.16 7.74 -5.30
C ILE A 17 3.60 7.39 -5.70
N PHE A 18 3.80 6.34 -6.51
CA PHE A 18 5.11 5.92 -7.00
C PHE A 18 5.79 6.99 -7.85
N VAL A 19 5.09 7.53 -8.86
CA VAL A 19 5.59 8.62 -9.70
C VAL A 19 5.94 9.84 -8.85
N ARG A 20 5.10 10.18 -7.86
CA ARG A 20 5.37 11.29 -6.94
C ARG A 20 6.63 11.03 -6.10
N ALA A 21 6.86 9.79 -5.65
CA ALA A 21 8.04 9.42 -4.87
C ALA A 21 9.32 9.58 -5.68
N ILE A 22 9.32 9.09 -6.92
CA ILE A 22 10.44 9.29 -7.86
C ILE A 22 10.69 10.79 -8.07
N TYR A 23 9.64 11.56 -8.34
CA TYR A 23 9.76 13.00 -8.53
C TYR A 23 10.36 13.72 -7.30
N SER A 24 9.95 13.32 -6.09
CA SER A 24 10.48 13.85 -4.84
C SER A 24 11.99 13.61 -4.70
N VAL A 25 12.45 12.40 -5.06
CA VAL A 25 13.87 12.03 -5.07
C VAL A 25 14.65 12.87 -6.08
N ILE A 26 14.14 13.01 -7.32
CA ILE A 26 14.76 13.83 -8.37
C ILE A 26 14.89 15.30 -7.93
N LYS A 27 13.85 15.85 -7.28
CA LYS A 27 13.86 17.22 -6.75
C LYS A 27 14.63 17.38 -5.43
N LYS A 28 15.26 16.31 -4.93
CA LYS A 28 15.98 16.26 -3.65
C LYS A 28 15.14 16.72 -2.46
N LYS A 29 13.81 16.55 -2.54
CA LYS A 29 12.87 16.89 -1.47
C LYS A 29 12.51 15.62 -0.71
N GLN A 30 12.59 15.67 0.62
CA GLN A 30 12.15 14.58 1.50
C GLN A 30 12.70 13.19 1.09
N ILE A 31 13.95 13.14 0.62
CA ILE A 31 14.56 11.93 0.02
C ILE A 31 14.38 10.69 0.92
N PRO A 32 14.67 10.74 2.24
CA PRO A 32 14.52 9.55 3.08
C PRO A 32 13.09 9.01 3.11
N LEU A 33 12.11 9.91 3.22
CA LEU A 33 10.68 9.54 3.25
C LEU A 33 10.20 9.00 1.89
N ALA A 34 10.67 9.59 0.80
CA ALA A 34 10.35 9.12 -0.54
C ALA A 34 10.95 7.73 -0.83
N MET A 35 12.18 7.47 -0.36
CA MET A 35 12.80 6.14 -0.46
C MET A 35 12.03 5.08 0.33
N ILE A 36 11.57 5.41 1.55
CA ILE A 36 10.70 4.52 2.33
C ILE A 36 9.37 4.28 1.59
N ALA A 37 8.78 5.31 0.97
CA ALA A 37 7.54 5.17 0.20
C ALA A 37 7.70 4.23 -1.00
N ILE A 38 8.82 4.31 -1.72
CA ILE A 38 9.15 3.40 -2.82
C ILE A 38 9.25 1.95 -2.33
N LEU A 39 9.95 1.72 -1.21
CA LEU A 39 10.08 0.38 -0.63
C LEU A 39 8.71 -0.18 -0.20
N ILE A 40 7.88 0.65 0.44
CA ILE A 40 6.54 0.26 0.92
C ILE A 40 5.59 -0.02 -0.25
N ILE A 41 5.61 0.77 -1.32
CA ILE A 41 4.78 0.55 -2.52
C ILE A 41 5.01 -0.83 -3.13
N ILE A 42 6.24 -1.36 -3.09
CA ILE A 42 6.56 -2.67 -3.66
C ILE A 42 6.28 -3.77 -2.65
N SER A 43 6.75 -3.61 -1.41
CA SER A 43 6.67 -4.65 -0.39
C SER A 43 5.24 -4.92 0.09
N VAL A 44 4.40 -3.89 0.26
CA VAL A 44 3.05 -4.05 0.79
C VAL A 44 2.17 -4.92 -0.12
N PRO A 45 2.04 -4.64 -1.43
CA PRO A 45 1.29 -5.53 -2.32
C PRO A 45 1.86 -6.94 -2.38
N MET A 46 3.20 -7.09 -2.41
CA MET A 46 3.83 -8.41 -2.44
C MET A 46 3.52 -9.22 -1.18
N VAL A 47 3.69 -8.63 0.01
CA VAL A 47 3.38 -9.29 1.29
C VAL A 47 1.89 -9.62 1.39
N SER A 48 1.02 -8.70 0.97
CA SER A 48 -0.43 -8.92 0.95
C SER A 48 -0.83 -10.07 0.04
N LEU A 49 -0.27 -10.12 -1.19
CA LEU A 49 -0.54 -11.18 -2.16
C LEU A 49 -0.06 -12.54 -1.65
N MET A 50 1.18 -12.62 -1.16
CA MET A 50 1.77 -13.88 -0.68
C MET A 50 0.96 -14.48 0.48
N ASN A 51 0.52 -13.66 1.43
CA ASN A 51 -0.26 -14.14 2.58
C ASN A 51 -1.74 -14.37 2.25
N SER A 52 -2.23 -13.83 1.13
CA SER A 52 -3.60 -14.09 0.66
C SER A 52 -3.71 -15.38 -0.16
N ILE A 53 -2.61 -16.07 -0.45
CA ILE A 53 -2.63 -17.40 -1.08
C ILE A 53 -3.28 -18.38 -0.10
N GLY A 54 -4.32 -19.08 -0.56
CA GLY A 54 -5.06 -20.01 0.30
C GLY A 54 -6.13 -19.36 1.18
N ARG A 55 -6.46 -18.09 0.94
CA ARG A 55 -7.62 -17.42 1.55
C ARG A 55 -8.92 -18.18 1.26
N PRO A 56 -9.88 -18.23 2.21
CA PRO A 56 -11.22 -18.76 1.96
C PRO A 56 -11.89 -18.09 0.74
N LEU A 57 -12.49 -18.89 -0.13
CA LEU A 57 -13.13 -18.42 -1.38
C LEU A 57 -14.30 -17.45 -1.14
N GLU A 58 -14.97 -17.57 0.01
CA GLU A 58 -16.11 -16.73 0.38
C GLU A 58 -15.72 -15.35 0.91
N MET A 59 -14.43 -15.12 1.13
CA MET A 59 -13.91 -13.88 1.70
C MET A 59 -13.16 -13.10 0.63
N ASN A 60 -13.28 -11.77 0.60
CA ASN A 60 -12.41 -10.94 -0.26
C ASN A 60 -11.06 -10.62 0.43
N GLU A 61 -10.13 -10.05 -0.32
CA GLU A 61 -8.76 -9.75 0.16
C GLU A 61 -8.75 -8.78 1.34
N PHE A 62 -9.64 -7.79 1.33
CA PHE A 62 -9.72 -6.78 2.38
C PHE A 62 -10.32 -7.33 3.66
N GLU A 63 -11.36 -8.15 3.55
CA GLU A 63 -11.97 -8.85 4.68
C GLU A 63 -10.97 -9.80 5.33
N PHE A 64 -10.20 -10.52 4.53
CA PHE A 64 -9.17 -11.41 5.04
C PHE A 64 -8.04 -10.63 5.72
N LEU A 65 -7.54 -9.57 5.10
CA LEU A 65 -6.58 -8.67 5.73
C LEU A 65 -7.11 -8.11 7.05
N ALA A 66 -8.37 -7.69 7.11
CA ALA A 66 -9.00 -7.14 8.32
C ALA A 66 -9.16 -8.20 9.41
N ARG A 67 -9.51 -9.43 9.05
CA ARG A 67 -9.57 -10.56 9.99
C ARG A 67 -8.19 -10.85 10.57
N GLU A 68 -7.18 -10.97 9.73
CA GLU A 68 -5.80 -11.30 10.12
C GLU A 68 -5.18 -10.18 10.97
N PHE A 69 -5.50 -8.92 10.65
CA PHE A 69 -5.14 -7.78 11.50
C PHE A 69 -5.75 -7.88 12.90
N LYS A 70 -7.05 -8.23 13.01
CA LYS A 70 -7.70 -8.44 14.32
C LYS A 70 -7.09 -9.60 15.10
N GLN A 71 -6.56 -10.60 14.42
CA GLN A 71 -5.86 -11.73 15.03
C GLN A 71 -4.41 -11.38 15.41
N GLY A 72 -3.92 -10.18 15.06
CA GLY A 72 -2.58 -9.72 15.38
C GLY A 72 -1.50 -10.26 14.44
N ALA A 73 -1.87 -10.71 13.23
CA ALA A 73 -0.89 -11.21 12.27
C ALA A 73 0.08 -10.08 11.86
N LEU A 74 1.38 -10.31 12.04
CA LEU A 74 2.42 -9.30 11.80
C LEU A 74 2.42 -8.77 10.36
N TRP A 75 2.17 -9.65 9.39
CA TRP A 75 2.10 -9.26 7.98
C TRP A 75 0.90 -8.34 7.71
N ALA A 76 -0.24 -8.56 8.38
CA ALA A 76 -1.43 -7.73 8.24
C ALA A 76 -1.22 -6.35 8.88
N ILE A 77 -0.59 -6.31 10.06
CA ILE A 77 -0.18 -5.05 10.72
C ILE A 77 0.78 -4.28 9.82
N PHE A 78 1.80 -4.95 9.27
CA PHE A 78 2.74 -4.34 8.32
C PHE A 78 2.03 -3.77 7.10
N THR A 79 1.14 -4.54 6.47
CA THR A 79 0.38 -4.11 5.29
C THR A 79 -0.48 -2.87 5.58
N ILE A 80 -1.21 -2.85 6.71
CA ILE A 80 -2.05 -1.70 7.10
C ILE A 80 -1.19 -0.49 7.44
N ALA A 81 -0.12 -0.65 8.23
CA ALA A 81 0.80 0.43 8.55
C ALA A 81 1.47 0.99 7.29
N GLY A 82 1.80 0.13 6.33
CA GLY A 82 2.34 0.51 5.04
C GLY A 82 1.37 1.36 4.23
N TYR A 83 0.10 0.95 4.10
CA TYR A 83 -0.91 1.77 3.42
C TYR A 83 -1.13 3.12 4.12
N LEU A 84 -1.17 3.15 5.45
CA LEU A 84 -1.27 4.39 6.22
C LEU A 84 -0.07 5.31 5.97
N TYR A 85 1.14 4.75 5.98
CA TYR A 85 2.35 5.50 5.66
C TYR A 85 2.27 6.12 4.26
N LEU A 86 1.89 5.34 3.24
CA LEU A 86 1.77 5.82 1.86
C LEU A 86 0.76 6.97 1.74
N LEU A 87 -0.40 6.85 2.39
CA LEU A 87 -1.42 7.90 2.43
C LEU A 87 -0.90 9.19 3.09
N VAL A 88 -0.34 9.07 4.29
CA VAL A 88 0.19 10.23 5.03
C VAL A 88 1.32 10.89 4.27
N TRP A 89 2.27 10.10 3.77
CA TRP A 89 3.39 10.60 2.99
C TRP A 89 2.93 11.29 1.72
N PHE A 90 1.97 10.71 0.99
CA PHE A 90 1.43 11.30 -0.23
C PHE A 90 0.81 12.67 0.06
N ILE A 91 -0.05 12.80 1.07
CA ILE A 91 -0.66 14.07 1.48
C ILE A 91 0.41 15.11 1.87
N LEU A 92 1.44 14.71 2.62
CA LEU A 92 2.55 15.60 2.98
C LEU A 92 3.37 16.05 1.77
N SER A 93 3.54 15.16 0.78
CA SER A 93 4.27 15.44 -0.46
C SER A 93 3.51 16.40 -1.39
N LEU A 94 2.17 16.53 -1.25
CA LEU A 94 1.37 17.47 -2.03
C LEU A 94 1.51 18.92 -1.54
N LYS A 95 1.81 19.11 -0.25
CA LYS A 95 1.93 20.43 0.37
C LYS A 95 3.30 21.10 0.14
N LYS A 96 4.26 20.43 -0.51
CA LYS A 96 5.64 20.87 -0.71
C LYS A 96 6.10 20.71 -2.16
#